data_AF-A0A100JYE1-F1
#
_entry.id   AF-A0A100JYE1-F1
#
_cell.length_a   1.000
_cell.length_b   1.000
_cell.length_c   1.000
_cell.angle_alpha   90.00
_cell.angle_beta   90.00
_cell.angle_gamma   90.00
#
_symmetry.space_group_name_H-M   'P 1'
#
loop_
_entity.id
_entity.type
_entity.pdbx_description
1 polymer ?
#
loop_
_entity_poly.entity_id
_entity_poly.type
_entity_poly.pdbx_seq_one_letter_code
_entity_poly.pdbx_strand_id
1 'polypeptide(L)'
;MREGAHPGRNAAYPAQNMSLEATQAWGTPSVTPPEPVAPRGLRKSTTREPIIQEPEVHETPEVHGAPGASGADEAEATRREAGVTESSRANRGWWDRNADEYQIEHGTFLGDDRFVWGPEGLDEVEAELLGPPEELKGKDVLEIGAGAAQCSRWLAAQGARPVALDLSHRQLQHALRIGGSFPLVCADAGDLPFADGSFDLACSAYGALPFVADPVRVLREVRRVLRPGGRFVFSVTHPIRWAFPDEPGPEGLSVSGSYFDRTPYVEQDEEGNAVYVEHHRTVGDRVRDVVAAGLRLVDLVEPEWPAWNTSEWGGWSPLRGNLIPGSAIFVCERD
;
A
#
# COMPACT_ATOMS: atom_id res chain seq x y z
N MET A 1 -57.72 1.71 15.09
CA MET A 1 -58.09 2.25 16.42
C MET A 1 -57.40 1.36 17.44
N ARG A 2 -56.26 1.83 18.00
CA ARG A 2 -56.10 2.34 19.39
C ARG A 2 -56.43 1.28 20.43
N GLU A 3 -55.72 1.03 21.52
CA GLU A 3 -54.56 1.52 22.31
C GLU A 3 -54.50 0.45 23.44
N GLY A 4 -53.48 0.15 24.22
CA GLY A 4 -52.19 0.74 24.57
C GLY A 4 -51.78 0.06 25.89
N ALA A 5 -50.50 -0.29 26.07
CA ALA A 5 -49.98 -0.79 27.34
C ALA A 5 -48.52 -0.36 27.52
N HIS A 6 -48.29 0.52 28.49
CA HIS A 6 -47.04 0.82 29.21
C HIS A 6 -47.43 1.60 30.48
N PRO A 7 -46.55 1.79 31.50
CA PRO A 7 -45.10 1.52 31.62
C PRO A 7 -44.79 0.59 32.82
N GLY A 8 -43.60 0.03 33.11
CA GLY A 8 -42.21 0.49 33.05
C GLY A 8 -41.66 0.60 34.49
N ARG A 9 -40.55 -0.10 34.82
CA ARG A 9 -39.52 0.31 35.81
C ARG A 9 -38.35 -0.69 35.95
N ASN A 10 -37.15 -0.12 35.80
CA ASN A 10 -35.78 -0.51 36.13
C ASN A 10 -35.55 -1.52 37.27
N ALA A 11 -34.54 -2.38 37.08
CA ALA A 11 -33.55 -2.69 38.12
C ALA A 11 -32.21 -3.12 37.47
N ALA A 12 -31.15 -2.41 37.86
CA ALA A 12 -29.76 -2.65 37.51
C ALA A 12 -29.18 -3.86 38.27
N TYR A 13 -28.29 -4.63 37.63
CA TYR A 13 -27.49 -5.67 38.27
C TYR A 13 -26.08 -5.15 38.58
N PRO A 14 -25.56 -5.31 39.80
CA PRO A 14 -24.20 -4.94 40.14
C PRO A 14 -23.20 -6.07 39.81
N ALA A 15 -22.11 -5.73 39.12
CA ALA A 15 -20.95 -6.62 38.99
C ALA A 15 -20.12 -6.57 40.27
N GLN A 16 -19.98 -7.73 40.92
CA GLN A 16 -19.17 -7.92 42.12
C GLN A 16 -17.71 -8.22 41.74
N ASN A 17 -16.79 -7.57 42.45
CA ASN A 17 -15.37 -7.91 42.52
C ASN A 17 -15.18 -9.36 42.97
N MET A 18 -14.37 -10.14 42.25
CA MET A 18 -13.67 -11.31 42.81
C MET A 18 -12.18 -11.21 42.50
N SER A 19 -11.45 -10.82 43.52
CA SER A 19 -10.06 -11.19 43.76
C SER A 19 -9.98 -12.69 44.09
N LEU A 20 -9.07 -13.44 43.46
CA LEU A 20 -8.52 -14.67 44.02
C LEU A 20 -7.12 -14.91 43.46
N GLU A 21 -6.20 -15.03 44.40
CA GLU A 21 -4.80 -15.40 44.25
C GLU A 21 -4.66 -16.81 43.66
N ALA A 22 -3.70 -16.98 42.75
CA ALA A 22 -3.09 -18.28 42.48
C ALA A 22 -1.61 -18.07 42.10
N THR A 23 -0.76 -18.26 43.10
CA THR A 23 0.70 -18.24 43.02
C THR A 23 1.22 -19.67 42.82
N GLN A 24 2.38 -19.79 42.14
CA GLN A 24 3.23 -20.99 41.93
C GLN A 24 2.87 -21.86 40.72
N ALA A 25 3.78 -22.33 39.86
CA ALA A 25 5.21 -22.14 39.69
C ALA A 25 5.59 -22.68 38.30
N TRP A 26 6.30 -21.91 37.47
CA TRP A 26 7.08 -22.44 36.34
C TRP A 26 8.40 -21.66 36.31
N GLY A 27 9.50 -22.39 36.55
CA GLY A 27 10.84 -21.84 36.64
C GLY A 27 11.33 -21.32 35.29
N THR A 28 11.97 -20.17 35.32
CA THR A 28 12.66 -19.57 34.18
C THR A 28 14.05 -20.21 34.02
N PRO A 29 14.45 -20.68 32.83
CA PRO A 29 15.85 -20.88 32.53
C PRO A 29 16.49 -19.53 32.23
N SER A 30 17.61 -19.22 32.89
CA SER A 30 18.44 -18.06 32.57
C SER A 30 19.13 -18.28 31.23
N VAL A 31 18.86 -17.43 30.24
CA VAL A 31 19.64 -17.34 29.01
C VAL A 31 20.47 -16.07 29.09
N THR A 32 21.78 -16.23 29.22
CA THR A 32 22.75 -15.13 29.14
C THR A 32 22.85 -14.69 27.67
N PRO A 33 22.73 -13.39 27.34
CA PRO A 33 22.92 -12.92 25.97
C PRO A 33 24.40 -13.06 25.54
N PRO A 34 24.69 -13.38 24.27
CA PRO A 34 26.07 -13.40 23.77
C PRO A 34 26.65 -11.99 23.65
N GLU A 35 27.96 -11.86 23.87
CA GLU A 35 28.71 -10.61 23.74
C GLU A 35 28.71 -10.07 22.30
N PRO A 36 28.75 -8.74 22.10
CA PRO A 36 28.75 -8.14 20.77
C PRO A 36 30.07 -8.37 20.04
N VAL A 37 29.97 -8.86 18.80
CA VAL A 37 31.10 -9.02 17.86
C VAL A 37 31.43 -7.66 17.25
N ALA A 38 32.69 -7.22 17.41
CA ALA A 38 33.17 -5.97 16.83
C ALA A 38 33.23 -6.03 15.29
N PRO A 39 32.81 -4.97 14.57
CA PRO A 39 32.85 -4.96 13.11
C PRO A 39 34.30 -4.88 12.59
N ARG A 40 34.63 -5.76 11.63
CA ARG A 40 35.88 -5.73 10.87
C ARG A 40 35.86 -4.55 9.88
N GLY A 41 36.98 -3.84 9.84
CA GLY A 41 37.09 -2.51 9.25
C GLY A 41 36.86 -2.43 7.74
N LEU A 42 36.02 -1.47 7.34
CA LEU A 42 35.99 -0.93 5.99
C LEU A 42 37.16 0.06 5.77
N ARG A 43 37.82 -0.11 4.63
CA ARG A 43 38.89 0.79 4.15
C ARG A 43 38.30 2.15 3.79
N LYS A 44 38.95 3.21 4.25
CA LYS A 44 38.64 4.61 3.93
C LYS A 44 38.80 4.86 2.43
N SER A 45 37.71 5.23 1.77
CA SER A 45 37.72 5.92 0.48
C SER A 45 37.50 7.41 0.74
N THR A 46 38.32 8.25 0.12
CA THR A 46 38.45 9.69 0.36
C THR A 46 37.23 10.46 -0.13
N THR A 47 36.52 11.11 0.79
CA THR A 47 35.45 12.09 0.52
C THR A 47 36.06 13.40 0.03
N ARG A 48 35.56 13.93 -1.11
CA ARG A 48 35.60 15.36 -1.41
C ARG A 48 34.34 15.99 -0.81
N GLU A 49 34.52 17.03 0.01
CA GLU A 49 33.42 17.82 0.58
C GLU A 49 32.71 18.62 -0.54
N PRO A 50 31.37 18.64 -0.59
CA PRO A 50 30.65 19.66 -1.32
C PRO A 50 30.49 20.92 -0.45
N ILE A 51 30.86 22.05 -1.06
CA ILE A 51 30.72 23.41 -0.55
C ILE A 51 29.22 23.74 -0.49
N ILE A 52 28.70 23.98 0.73
CA ILE A 52 27.37 24.53 0.94
C ILE A 52 27.48 26.05 0.82
N GLN A 53 26.86 26.64 -0.20
CA GLN A 53 26.50 28.05 -0.22
C GLN A 53 25.07 28.17 0.29
N GLU A 54 24.90 28.86 1.42
CA GLU A 54 23.59 29.23 1.96
C GLU A 54 22.88 30.20 0.99
N PRO A 55 21.58 30.03 0.70
CA PRO A 55 20.81 31.06 0.00
C PRO A 55 20.26 32.09 0.99
N GLU A 56 20.39 33.35 0.60
CA GLU A 56 19.89 34.54 1.29
C GLU A 56 18.36 34.52 1.48
N VAL A 57 17.93 35.05 2.62
CA VAL A 57 16.52 35.21 3.03
C VAL A 57 15.88 36.33 2.19
N HIS A 58 14.86 35.98 1.39
CA HIS A 58 13.96 36.95 0.78
C HIS A 58 12.57 36.85 1.42
N GLU A 59 12.15 37.95 2.05
CA GLU A 59 10.80 38.16 2.60
C GLU A 59 9.75 38.12 1.47
N THR A 60 8.74 37.26 1.62
CA THR A 60 7.55 37.25 0.76
C THR A 60 6.44 38.13 1.36
N PRO A 61 5.78 39.01 0.58
CA PRO A 61 4.69 39.84 1.10
C PRO A 61 3.39 39.05 1.26
N GLU A 62 2.62 39.40 2.29
CA GLU A 62 1.25 38.95 2.53
C GLU A 62 0.35 39.26 1.31
N VAL A 63 -0.33 38.25 0.78
CA VAL A 63 -1.39 38.44 -0.21
C VAL A 63 -2.73 38.01 0.40
N HIS A 64 -3.57 39.01 0.61
CA HIS A 64 -4.96 38.89 1.01
C HIS A 64 -5.77 37.99 0.06
N GLY A 65 -6.62 37.16 0.65
CA GLY A 65 -7.50 36.25 -0.06
C GLY A 65 -8.49 36.95 -0.99
N ALA A 66 -8.86 36.23 -2.05
CA ALA A 66 -10.05 36.48 -2.84
C ALA A 66 -10.80 35.14 -3.10
N PRO A 67 -12.14 35.15 -3.14
CA PRO A 67 -12.97 33.96 -3.04
C PRO A 67 -13.37 33.39 -4.40
N GLY A 68 -13.55 32.06 -4.48
CA GLY A 68 -14.46 31.44 -5.45
C GLY A 68 -13.91 30.25 -6.24
N ALA A 69 -14.13 29.04 -5.72
CA ALA A 69 -14.71 27.93 -6.47
C ALA A 69 -15.63 27.17 -5.51
N SER A 70 -16.93 27.37 -5.69
CA SER A 70 -18.00 26.81 -4.85
C SER A 70 -18.34 25.37 -5.25
N GLY A 71 -18.32 24.46 -4.27
CA GLY A 71 -19.05 23.18 -4.29
C GLY A 71 -18.29 21.99 -4.87
N ALA A 72 -17.29 21.48 -4.16
CA ALA A 72 -17.06 20.05 -4.14
C ALA A 72 -17.80 19.54 -2.90
N ASP A 73 -18.84 18.73 -3.09
CA ASP A 73 -19.50 18.03 -1.99
C ASP A 73 -18.43 17.28 -1.18
N GLU A 74 -18.33 17.55 0.11
CA GLU A 74 -17.42 16.82 0.99
C GLU A 74 -17.91 15.38 1.06
N ALA A 75 -17.17 14.48 0.41
CA ALA A 75 -17.51 13.06 0.41
C ALA A 75 -17.55 12.52 1.85
N GLU A 76 -18.61 11.80 2.19
CA GLU A 76 -18.78 11.22 3.51
C GLU A 76 -18.05 9.88 3.59
N ALA A 77 -17.16 9.73 4.58
CA ALA A 77 -16.50 8.45 4.87
C ALA A 77 -17.43 7.51 5.66
N THR A 78 -17.63 6.29 5.17
CA THR A 78 -18.50 5.28 5.77
C THR A 78 -17.93 3.85 5.68
N ARG A 79 -18.54 2.93 6.44
CA ARG A 79 -18.23 1.50 6.43
C ARG A 79 -19.44 0.73 5.91
N ARG A 80 -19.40 0.35 4.64
CA ARG A 80 -20.47 -0.44 3.99
C ARG A 80 -19.93 -1.35 2.90
N GLU A 81 -20.72 -2.36 2.55
CA GLU A 81 -20.43 -3.22 1.41
C GLU A 81 -20.36 -2.42 0.10
N ALA A 82 -19.41 -2.80 -0.76
CA ALA A 82 -19.22 -2.23 -2.09
C ALA A 82 -18.81 -3.34 -3.07
N GLY A 83 -19.57 -3.48 -4.16
CA GLY A 83 -19.36 -4.54 -5.15
C GLY A 83 -18.19 -4.27 -6.11
N VAL A 84 -17.87 -5.26 -6.94
CA VAL A 84 -16.78 -5.16 -7.95
C VAL A 84 -16.99 -3.97 -8.90
N THR A 85 -18.16 -3.87 -9.52
CA THR A 85 -18.46 -2.80 -10.48
C THR A 85 -18.47 -1.42 -9.83
N GLU A 86 -19.02 -1.30 -8.62
CA GLU A 86 -19.06 -0.04 -7.87
C GLU A 86 -17.64 0.41 -7.50
N SER A 87 -16.83 -0.49 -6.92
CA SER A 87 -15.44 -0.20 -6.53
C SER A 87 -14.59 0.21 -7.73
N SER A 88 -14.67 -0.54 -8.84
CA SER A 88 -13.92 -0.22 -10.08
C SER A 88 -14.31 1.14 -10.64
N ARG A 89 -15.62 1.45 -10.72
CA ARG A 89 -16.11 2.75 -11.20
C ARG A 89 -15.66 3.90 -10.29
N ALA A 90 -15.83 3.75 -8.98
CA ALA A 90 -15.48 4.75 -7.98
C ALA A 90 -13.98 5.08 -8.06
N ASN A 91 -13.13 4.06 -7.92
CA ASN A 91 -11.68 4.22 -7.89
C ASN A 91 -11.12 4.71 -9.23
N ARG A 92 -11.68 4.30 -10.38
CA ARG A 92 -11.31 4.89 -11.68
C ARG A 92 -11.55 6.40 -11.69
N GLY A 93 -12.75 6.82 -11.27
CA GLY A 93 -13.11 8.23 -11.23
C GLY A 93 -12.25 9.03 -10.25
N TRP A 94 -11.96 8.47 -9.08
CA TRP A 94 -11.10 9.10 -8.08
C TRP A 94 -9.67 9.28 -8.59
N TRP A 95 -9.04 8.19 -9.04
CA TRP A 95 -7.66 8.24 -9.52
C TRP A 95 -7.50 9.14 -10.76
N ASP A 96 -8.51 9.22 -11.64
CA ASP A 96 -8.49 10.17 -12.76
C ASP A 96 -8.54 11.64 -12.30
N ARG A 97 -9.24 11.97 -11.21
CA ARG A 97 -9.33 13.33 -10.67
C ARG A 97 -8.11 13.71 -9.84
N ASN A 98 -7.61 12.79 -9.02
CA ASN A 98 -6.57 13.05 -8.02
C ASN A 98 -5.15 12.81 -8.56
N ALA A 99 -4.98 12.25 -9.76
CA ALA A 99 -3.67 11.95 -10.32
C ALA A 99 -2.72 13.16 -10.40
N ASP A 100 -3.22 14.37 -10.71
CA ASP A 100 -2.37 15.56 -10.82
C ASP A 100 -1.78 15.95 -9.46
N GLU A 101 -2.62 16.01 -8.43
CA GLU A 101 -2.21 16.32 -7.05
C GLU A 101 -1.28 15.23 -6.50
N TYR A 102 -1.63 13.95 -6.72
CA TYR A 102 -0.79 12.82 -6.30
C TYR A 102 0.63 12.88 -6.88
N GLN A 103 0.77 13.21 -8.17
CA GLN A 103 2.10 13.33 -8.78
C GLN A 103 2.87 14.56 -8.29
N ILE A 104 2.19 15.65 -7.92
CA ILE A 104 2.83 16.83 -7.32
C ILE A 104 3.34 16.49 -5.91
N GLU A 105 2.52 15.84 -5.09
CA GLU A 105 2.83 15.54 -3.69
C GLU A 105 3.90 14.44 -3.56
N HIS A 106 3.76 13.34 -4.31
CA HIS A 106 4.60 12.16 -4.12
C HIS A 106 5.64 11.95 -5.20
N GLY A 107 5.57 12.65 -6.34
CA GLY A 107 6.47 12.46 -7.48
C GLY A 107 7.95 12.65 -7.13
N THR A 108 8.27 13.56 -6.21
CA THR A 108 9.66 13.78 -5.76
C THR A 108 10.21 12.59 -4.96
N PHE A 109 9.39 11.95 -4.12
CA PHE A 109 9.79 10.78 -3.33
C PHE A 109 9.90 9.52 -4.20
N LEU A 110 8.91 9.32 -5.08
CA LEU A 110 8.88 8.20 -6.01
C LEU A 110 9.97 8.32 -7.08
N GLY A 111 10.39 9.53 -7.41
CA GLY A 111 11.30 9.79 -8.52
C GLY A 111 10.71 9.38 -9.87
N ASP A 112 11.47 9.61 -10.93
CA ASP A 112 11.04 9.22 -12.26
C ASP A 112 11.26 7.73 -12.49
N ASP A 113 12.34 7.13 -12.00
CA ASP A 113 12.78 5.78 -12.37
C ASP A 113 13.16 4.90 -11.16
N ARG A 114 12.53 5.13 -10.00
CA ARG A 114 12.76 4.33 -8.80
C ARG A 114 11.67 3.25 -8.65
N PHE A 115 12.06 2.04 -8.29
CA PHE A 115 11.12 0.96 -7.97
C PHE A 115 11.12 0.74 -6.46
N VAL A 116 10.16 1.36 -5.78
CA VAL A 116 9.99 1.31 -4.33
C VAL A 116 8.77 0.45 -3.96
N TRP A 117 8.93 -0.49 -3.03
CA TRP A 117 7.84 -1.36 -2.61
C TRP A 117 6.91 -0.76 -1.56
N GLY A 118 7.29 0.32 -0.89
CA GLY A 118 6.42 0.99 0.06
C GLY A 118 7.04 2.22 0.72
N PRO A 119 6.27 2.88 1.61
CA PRO A 119 6.65 4.07 2.37
C PRO A 119 7.98 4.00 3.13
N GLU A 120 8.36 2.80 3.56
CA GLU A 120 9.62 2.56 4.23
C GLU A 120 10.82 2.84 3.30
N GLY A 121 10.60 2.87 1.99
CA GLY A 121 11.63 3.16 1.00
C GLY A 121 12.43 1.94 0.57
N LEU A 122 11.91 0.72 0.79
CA LEU A 122 12.56 -0.51 0.33
C LEU A 122 12.57 -0.56 -1.20
N ASP A 123 13.76 -0.41 -1.78
CA ASP A 123 13.97 -0.47 -3.24
C ASP A 123 14.11 -1.90 -3.76
N GLU A 124 13.61 -2.14 -4.97
CA GLU A 124 13.77 -3.43 -5.64
C GLU A 124 15.24 -3.76 -5.95
N VAL A 125 16.10 -2.75 -6.13
CA VAL A 125 17.55 -2.97 -6.32
C VAL A 125 18.23 -3.60 -5.10
N GLU A 126 17.69 -3.38 -3.90
CA GLU A 126 18.20 -3.96 -2.65
C GLU A 126 17.44 -5.21 -2.26
N ALA A 127 16.13 -5.24 -2.52
CA ALA A 127 15.25 -6.31 -2.09
C ALA A 127 15.28 -7.53 -3.02
N GLU A 128 15.56 -7.32 -4.32
CA GLU A 128 15.63 -8.36 -5.37
C GLU A 128 14.42 -9.32 -5.35
N LEU A 129 13.22 -8.81 -5.06
CA LEU A 129 12.03 -9.64 -4.87
C LEU A 129 11.54 -10.24 -6.19
N LEU A 130 11.75 -9.55 -7.31
CA LEU A 130 11.53 -10.07 -8.66
C LEU A 130 12.68 -10.97 -9.16
N GLY A 131 13.76 -11.06 -8.40
CA GLY A 131 15.01 -11.72 -8.76
C GLY A 131 16.16 -10.71 -8.89
N PRO A 132 17.41 -11.19 -8.95
CA PRO A 132 18.56 -10.32 -9.02
C PRO A 132 18.60 -9.57 -10.38
N PRO A 133 19.18 -8.36 -10.46
CA PRO A 133 19.10 -7.50 -11.65
C PRO A 133 19.56 -8.17 -12.96
N GLU A 134 20.56 -9.06 -12.91
CA GLU A 134 21.03 -9.81 -14.07
C GLU A 134 19.99 -10.77 -14.67
N GLU A 135 19.04 -11.26 -13.86
CA GLU A 135 17.98 -12.17 -14.29
C GLU A 135 16.77 -11.43 -14.87
N LEU A 136 16.65 -10.12 -14.63
CA LEU A 136 15.59 -9.27 -15.20
C LEU A 136 15.79 -9.01 -16.69
N LYS A 137 17.04 -9.09 -17.17
CA LYS A 137 17.38 -8.77 -18.55
C LYS A 137 16.63 -9.66 -19.54
N GLY A 138 15.86 -9.02 -20.41
CA GLY A 138 15.09 -9.70 -21.44
C GLY A 138 13.87 -10.46 -20.91
N LYS A 139 13.43 -10.23 -19.66
CA LYS A 139 12.15 -10.73 -19.14
C LYS A 139 11.00 -9.86 -19.63
N ASP A 140 9.87 -10.48 -19.94
CA ASP A 140 8.60 -9.75 -20.12
C ASP A 140 7.96 -9.52 -18.74
N VAL A 141 7.72 -8.26 -18.38
CA VAL A 141 7.24 -7.88 -17.04
C VAL A 141 5.93 -7.09 -17.14
N LEU A 142 4.92 -7.46 -16.35
CA LEU A 142 3.67 -6.70 -16.25
C LEU A 142 3.64 -5.90 -14.94
N GLU A 143 3.59 -4.57 -15.03
CA GLU A 143 3.31 -3.70 -13.88
C GLU A 143 1.80 -3.42 -13.80
N ILE A 144 1.17 -3.70 -12.66
CA ILE A 144 -0.27 -3.60 -12.43
C ILE A 144 -0.55 -2.50 -11.41
N GLY A 145 -1.40 -1.54 -11.78
CA GLY A 145 -1.57 -0.31 -10.99
C GLY A 145 -0.31 0.55 -11.12
N ALA A 146 0.14 0.76 -12.35
CA ALA A 146 1.43 1.36 -12.66
C ALA A 146 1.53 2.85 -12.31
N GLY A 147 0.41 3.55 -12.10
CA GLY A 147 0.41 4.99 -11.90
C GLY A 147 1.12 5.72 -13.06
N ALA A 148 2.16 6.49 -12.73
CA ALA A 148 3.01 7.16 -13.71
C ALA A 148 4.17 6.28 -14.24
N ALA A 149 4.12 4.96 -14.03
CA ALA A 149 5.01 3.93 -14.57
C ALA A 149 6.49 4.04 -14.14
N GLN A 150 6.73 4.41 -12.89
CA GLN A 150 8.08 4.48 -12.29
C GLN A 150 8.77 3.10 -12.31
N CYS A 151 8.06 2.04 -11.89
CA CYS A 151 8.66 0.70 -11.84
C CYS A 151 8.97 0.20 -13.25
N SER A 152 8.10 0.43 -14.24
CA SER A 152 8.39 0.09 -15.63
C SER A 152 9.61 0.84 -16.19
N ARG A 153 9.83 2.11 -15.84
CA ARG A 153 11.06 2.82 -16.25
C ARG A 153 12.30 2.18 -15.63
N TRP A 154 12.26 1.88 -14.34
CA TRP A 154 13.35 1.17 -13.68
C TRP A 154 13.62 -0.20 -14.32
N LEU A 155 12.58 -1.00 -14.56
CA LEU A 155 12.66 -2.32 -15.18
C LEU A 155 13.26 -2.25 -16.61
N ALA A 156 12.85 -1.27 -17.40
CA ALA A 156 13.42 -1.03 -18.72
C ALA A 156 14.92 -0.68 -18.64
N ALA A 157 15.34 0.10 -17.63
CA ALA A 157 16.75 0.41 -17.38
C ALA A 157 17.57 -0.83 -16.97
N GLN A 158 16.96 -1.82 -16.31
CA GLN A 158 17.57 -3.14 -16.05
C GLN A 158 17.60 -4.06 -17.29
N GLY A 159 17.06 -3.61 -18.44
CA GLY A 159 17.01 -4.37 -19.68
C GLY A 159 15.86 -5.36 -19.78
N ALA A 160 14.85 -5.27 -18.90
CA ALA A 160 13.60 -5.99 -19.04
C ALA A 160 12.72 -5.36 -20.15
N ARG A 161 11.60 -6.02 -20.47
CA ARG A 161 10.56 -5.56 -21.41
C ARG A 161 9.24 -5.37 -20.64
N PRO A 162 9.06 -4.22 -19.96
CA PRO A 162 7.87 -4.01 -19.17
C PRO A 162 6.65 -3.64 -20.03
N VAL A 163 5.47 -3.87 -19.48
CA VAL A 163 4.19 -3.30 -19.90
C VAL A 163 3.55 -2.71 -18.64
N ALA A 164 3.22 -1.42 -18.67
CA ALA A 164 2.56 -0.75 -17.56
C ALA A 164 1.04 -0.72 -17.77
N LEU A 165 0.29 -1.23 -16.80
CA LEU A 165 -1.16 -1.25 -16.79
C LEU A 165 -1.70 -0.46 -15.61
N ASP A 166 -2.63 0.44 -15.87
CA ASP A 166 -3.34 1.18 -14.83
C ASP A 166 -4.84 1.33 -15.16
N LEU A 167 -5.66 1.49 -14.12
CA LEU A 167 -7.09 1.75 -14.26
C LEU A 167 -7.37 3.20 -14.67
N SER A 168 -6.53 4.14 -14.21
CA SER A 168 -6.64 5.57 -14.48
C SER A 168 -5.98 5.93 -15.80
N HIS A 169 -6.77 6.50 -16.69
CA HIS A 169 -6.23 7.08 -17.92
C HIS A 169 -5.33 8.28 -17.59
N ARG A 170 -5.67 9.06 -16.56
CA ARG A 170 -4.90 10.26 -16.18
C ARG A 170 -3.51 9.92 -15.65
N GLN A 171 -3.38 8.86 -14.85
CA GLN A 171 -2.08 8.36 -14.41
C GLN A 171 -1.18 7.98 -15.61
N LEU A 172 -1.73 7.24 -16.58
CA LEU A 172 -1.01 6.89 -17.80
C LEU A 172 -0.63 8.10 -18.66
N GLN A 173 -1.41 9.20 -18.63
CA GLN A 173 -1.01 10.45 -19.29
C GLN A 173 0.23 11.06 -18.64
N HIS A 174 0.41 10.95 -17.31
CA HIS A 174 1.65 11.38 -16.66
C HIS A 174 2.82 10.49 -17.06
N ALA A 175 2.62 9.16 -17.11
CA ALA A 175 3.62 8.24 -17.64
C ALA A 175 4.09 8.63 -19.06
N LEU A 176 3.15 9.01 -19.95
CA LEU A 176 3.48 9.49 -21.30
C LEU A 176 4.28 10.79 -21.30
N ARG A 177 4.03 11.71 -20.36
CA ARG A 177 4.75 13.00 -20.26
C ARG A 177 6.18 12.82 -19.77
N ILE A 178 6.38 11.96 -18.77
CA ILE A 178 7.71 11.62 -18.25
C ILE A 178 8.49 10.85 -19.31
N GLY A 179 7.82 9.93 -20.02
CA GLY A 179 8.38 9.15 -21.10
C GLY A 179 8.78 7.72 -20.68
N GLY A 180 9.33 6.98 -21.64
CA GLY A 180 9.69 5.56 -21.51
C GLY A 180 9.46 4.80 -22.82
N SER A 181 10.21 3.73 -23.05
CA SER A 181 10.09 2.91 -24.27
C SER A 181 9.37 1.58 -23.99
N PHE A 182 8.14 1.66 -23.49
CA PHE A 182 7.33 0.48 -23.20
C PHE A 182 5.83 0.77 -23.38
N PRO A 183 4.97 -0.24 -23.60
CA PRO A 183 3.54 -0.05 -23.76
C PRO A 183 2.85 0.39 -22.46
N LEU A 184 1.85 1.26 -22.60
CA LEU A 184 0.92 1.65 -21.55
C LEU A 184 -0.48 1.12 -21.89
N VAL A 185 -1.15 0.50 -20.92
CA VAL A 185 -2.45 -0.16 -21.11
C VAL A 185 -3.44 0.34 -20.07
N CYS A 186 -4.54 0.96 -20.51
CA CYS A 186 -5.63 1.33 -19.61
C CYS A 186 -6.62 0.17 -19.50
N ALA A 187 -6.66 -0.50 -18.34
CA ALA A 187 -7.51 -1.67 -18.12
C ALA A 187 -7.75 -1.91 -16.62
N ASP A 188 -8.77 -2.71 -16.32
CA ASP A 188 -9.03 -3.18 -14.96
C ASP A 188 -8.17 -4.41 -14.65
N ALA A 189 -7.54 -4.47 -13.47
CA ALA A 189 -6.70 -5.59 -13.09
C ALA A 189 -7.49 -6.92 -12.95
N GLY A 190 -8.81 -6.85 -12.80
CA GLY A 190 -9.70 -8.01 -12.80
C GLY A 190 -10.05 -8.55 -14.19
N ASP A 191 -9.57 -7.91 -15.27
CA ASP A 191 -9.80 -8.31 -16.67
C ASP A 191 -8.60 -7.90 -17.54
N LEU A 192 -7.50 -8.66 -17.44
CA LEU A 192 -6.23 -8.31 -18.06
C LEU A 192 -6.26 -8.59 -19.58
N PRO A 193 -6.03 -7.59 -20.45
CA PRO A 193 -6.18 -7.73 -21.90
C PRO A 193 -4.95 -8.38 -22.57
N PHE A 194 -4.38 -9.41 -21.95
CA PHE A 194 -3.20 -10.13 -22.42
C PHE A 194 -3.49 -11.61 -22.61
N ALA A 195 -2.75 -12.26 -23.51
CA ALA A 195 -2.85 -13.69 -23.71
C ALA A 195 -2.26 -14.46 -22.52
N ASP A 196 -2.71 -15.70 -22.35
CA ASP A 196 -2.16 -16.62 -21.37
C ASP A 196 -0.66 -16.82 -21.61
N GLY A 197 0.14 -16.86 -20.53
CA GLY A 197 1.58 -17.14 -20.67
C GLY A 197 2.39 -16.05 -21.38
N SER A 198 1.96 -14.79 -21.31
CA SER A 198 2.62 -13.66 -21.96
C SER A 198 3.76 -13.02 -21.16
N PHE A 199 3.81 -13.21 -19.84
CA PHE A 199 4.80 -12.56 -18.97
C PHE A 199 5.62 -13.57 -18.18
N ASP A 200 6.89 -13.25 -17.93
CA ASP A 200 7.74 -14.01 -17.01
C ASP A 200 7.53 -13.54 -15.56
N LEU A 201 7.31 -12.23 -15.38
CA LEU A 201 7.17 -11.58 -14.09
C LEU A 201 5.98 -10.63 -14.10
N ALA A 202 5.39 -10.41 -12.93
CA ALA A 202 4.41 -9.34 -12.71
C ALA A 202 4.71 -8.64 -11.38
N CYS A 203 4.43 -7.35 -11.31
CA CYS A 203 4.55 -6.57 -10.09
C CYS A 203 3.35 -5.64 -9.85
N SER A 204 3.07 -5.33 -8.58
CA SER A 204 2.13 -4.29 -8.18
C SER A 204 2.59 -3.65 -6.87
N ALA A 205 3.31 -2.53 -6.97
CA ALA A 205 3.81 -1.79 -5.81
C ALA A 205 2.78 -0.75 -5.36
N TYR A 206 2.11 -0.97 -4.22
CA TYR A 206 1.01 -0.11 -3.75
C TYR A 206 -0.08 0.13 -4.83
N GLY A 207 -0.24 -0.82 -5.75
CA GLY A 207 -1.08 -0.70 -6.93
C GLY A 207 -2.53 -1.14 -6.69
N ALA A 208 -3.06 -2.01 -7.55
CA ALA A 208 -4.51 -2.26 -7.63
C ALA A 208 -5.12 -3.01 -6.42
N LEU A 209 -4.35 -3.82 -5.70
CA LEU A 209 -4.88 -4.84 -4.76
C LEU A 209 -5.62 -4.32 -3.51
N PRO A 210 -5.38 -3.10 -2.98
CA PRO A 210 -6.20 -2.50 -1.92
C PRO A 210 -7.60 -2.07 -2.38
N PHE A 211 -7.77 -1.83 -3.69
CA PHE A 211 -8.96 -1.17 -4.27
C PHE A 211 -10.01 -2.13 -4.84
N VAL A 212 -9.74 -3.44 -4.77
CA VAL A 212 -10.54 -4.47 -5.46
C VAL A 212 -11.41 -5.27 -4.49
N ALA A 213 -12.70 -5.40 -4.82
CA ALA A 213 -13.64 -6.18 -4.04
C ALA A 213 -13.41 -7.70 -4.15
N ASP A 214 -12.95 -8.18 -5.31
CA ASP A 214 -12.62 -9.59 -5.57
C ASP A 214 -11.13 -9.73 -5.93
N PRO A 215 -10.22 -9.79 -4.93
CA PRO A 215 -8.79 -9.95 -5.17
C PRO A 215 -8.46 -11.31 -5.79
N VAL A 216 -9.24 -12.36 -5.53
CA VAL A 216 -9.00 -13.69 -6.11
C VAL A 216 -9.16 -13.65 -7.62
N ARG A 217 -10.14 -12.90 -8.14
CA ARG A 217 -10.29 -12.68 -9.58
C ARG A 217 -9.05 -12.03 -10.19
N VAL A 218 -8.52 -10.97 -9.58
CA VAL A 218 -7.28 -10.30 -10.03
C VAL A 218 -6.11 -11.27 -10.03
N LEU A 219 -5.90 -11.99 -8.92
CA LEU A 219 -4.80 -12.94 -8.79
C LEU A 219 -4.91 -14.10 -9.79
N ARG A 220 -6.12 -14.52 -10.17
CA ARG A 220 -6.34 -15.52 -11.24
C ARG A 220 -5.98 -14.99 -12.61
N GLU A 221 -6.30 -13.73 -12.90
CA GLU A 221 -5.87 -13.06 -14.14
C GLU A 221 -4.35 -12.94 -14.20
N VAL A 222 -3.71 -12.52 -13.10
CA VAL A 222 -2.25 -12.51 -12.98
C VAL A 222 -1.67 -13.89 -13.24
N ARG A 223 -2.16 -14.91 -12.55
CA ARG A 223 -1.74 -16.30 -12.79
C ARG A 223 -1.91 -16.70 -14.25
N ARG A 224 -3.04 -16.38 -14.89
CA ARG A 224 -3.33 -16.73 -16.28
C ARG A 224 -2.27 -16.18 -17.23
N VAL A 225 -1.95 -14.90 -17.12
CA VAL A 225 -0.98 -14.24 -18.01
C VAL A 225 0.48 -14.65 -17.74
N LEU A 226 0.75 -15.32 -16.62
CA LEU A 226 2.09 -15.40 -16.02
C LEU A 226 3.12 -16.47 -16.48
N ARG A 227 2.99 -17.29 -17.51
CA ARG A 227 3.91 -18.44 -17.80
C ARG A 227 4.15 -19.43 -16.63
N PRO A 228 4.27 -20.74 -16.90
CA PRO A 228 4.70 -21.67 -15.85
C PRO A 228 6.09 -21.29 -15.31
N GLY A 229 6.26 -21.27 -13.99
CA GLY A 229 7.46 -20.80 -13.30
C GLY A 229 7.56 -19.28 -13.15
N GLY A 230 6.57 -18.50 -13.61
CA GLY A 230 6.58 -17.04 -13.49
C GLY A 230 6.31 -16.55 -12.06
N ARG A 231 6.75 -15.33 -11.77
CA ARG A 231 6.68 -14.73 -10.42
C ARG A 231 5.78 -13.50 -10.40
N PHE A 232 5.01 -13.35 -9.33
CA PHE A 232 4.24 -12.14 -9.03
C PHE A 232 4.65 -11.59 -7.67
N VAL A 233 5.02 -10.32 -7.61
CA VAL A 233 5.30 -9.63 -6.35
C VAL A 233 4.36 -8.45 -6.20
N PHE A 234 3.69 -8.34 -5.06
CA PHE A 234 2.86 -7.17 -4.79
C PHE A 234 2.98 -6.68 -3.36
N SER A 235 2.92 -5.37 -3.21
CA SER A 235 2.89 -4.72 -1.92
C SER A 235 1.56 -4.02 -1.68
N VAL A 236 1.16 -3.99 -0.41
CA VAL A 236 -0.04 -3.30 0.08
C VAL A 236 0.28 -2.67 1.42
N THR A 237 -0.51 -1.67 1.82
CA THR A 237 -0.51 -1.20 3.20
C THR A 237 -0.81 -2.37 4.15
N HIS A 238 0.02 -2.54 5.18
CA HIS A 238 -0.13 -3.62 6.12
C HIS A 238 -1.51 -3.52 6.81
N PRO A 239 -2.29 -4.61 6.86
CA PRO A 239 -3.69 -4.51 7.27
C PRO A 239 -3.88 -4.19 8.75
N ILE A 240 -2.82 -4.21 9.56
CA ILE A 240 -2.88 -3.75 10.95
C ILE A 240 -3.38 -2.31 11.04
N ARG A 241 -3.11 -1.47 10.01
CA ARG A 241 -3.55 -0.07 9.98
C ARG A 241 -5.04 0.11 10.25
N TRP A 242 -5.87 -0.86 9.87
CA TRP A 242 -7.32 -0.78 9.99
C TRP A 242 -7.83 -0.83 11.43
N ALA A 243 -7.00 -1.25 12.37
CA ALA A 243 -7.31 -1.21 13.80
C ALA A 243 -6.94 0.14 14.46
N PHE A 244 -6.28 1.05 13.73
CA PHE A 244 -5.72 2.29 14.26
C PHE A 244 -6.22 3.50 13.46
N PRO A 245 -6.25 4.71 14.06
CA PRO A 245 -6.46 5.96 13.33
C PRO A 245 -5.36 6.19 12.28
N ASP A 246 -5.72 6.87 11.18
CA ASP A 246 -4.81 7.28 10.11
C ASP A 246 -4.05 8.57 10.48
N GLU A 247 -3.33 8.49 11.60
CA GLU A 247 -2.64 9.61 12.23
C GLU A 247 -1.17 9.23 12.47
N PRO A 248 -0.18 10.07 12.10
CA PRO A 248 1.24 9.71 12.18
C PRO A 248 1.79 9.78 13.61
N GLY A 249 1.16 10.57 14.47
CA GLY A 249 1.60 10.84 15.84
C GLY A 249 1.11 9.82 16.88
N PRO A 250 1.37 10.09 18.18
CA PRO A 250 0.98 9.22 19.29
C PRO A 250 -0.52 8.90 19.36
N GLU A 251 -1.37 9.83 18.92
CA GLU A 251 -2.83 9.63 18.89
C GLU A 251 -3.24 8.50 17.93
N GLY A 252 -2.41 8.20 16.93
CA GLY A 252 -2.58 7.09 16.01
C GLY A 252 -2.24 5.71 16.60
N LEU A 253 -1.67 5.64 17.81
CA LEU A 253 -1.22 4.37 18.42
C LEU A 253 -2.27 3.72 19.34
N SER A 254 -3.50 4.21 19.34
CA SER A 254 -4.62 3.60 20.06
C SER A 254 -5.46 2.73 19.13
N VAL A 255 -5.82 1.53 19.58
CA VAL A 255 -6.74 0.67 18.84
C VAL A 255 -8.13 1.32 18.81
N SER A 256 -8.58 1.77 17.64
CA SER A 256 -9.85 2.45 17.42
C SER A 256 -10.92 1.54 16.81
N GLY A 257 -10.52 0.41 16.24
CA GLY A 257 -11.42 -0.52 15.54
C GLY A 257 -10.96 -1.96 15.60
N SER A 258 -11.86 -2.88 15.22
CA SER A 258 -11.52 -4.29 15.11
C SER A 258 -10.69 -4.53 13.84
N TYR A 259 -9.48 -5.09 14.00
CA TYR A 259 -8.68 -5.62 12.88
C TYR A 259 -9.45 -6.64 12.04
N PHE A 260 -10.48 -7.29 12.59
CA PHE A 260 -11.25 -8.31 11.89
C PHE A 260 -12.47 -7.75 11.15
N ASP A 261 -12.75 -6.45 11.26
CA ASP A 261 -13.81 -5.81 10.48
C ASP A 261 -13.38 -5.65 9.01
N ARG A 262 -14.01 -6.45 8.15
CA ARG A 262 -13.76 -6.50 6.70
C ARG A 262 -14.67 -5.61 5.89
N THR A 263 -15.58 -4.89 6.55
CA THR A 263 -16.46 -3.95 5.87
C THR A 263 -15.60 -2.95 5.10
N PRO A 264 -15.82 -2.72 3.80
CA PRO A 264 -15.03 -1.75 3.04
C PRO A 264 -15.10 -0.34 3.62
N TYR A 265 -14.02 0.43 3.47
CA TYR A 265 -14.05 1.88 3.61
C TYR A 265 -14.56 2.46 2.30
N VAL A 266 -15.59 3.29 2.39
CA VAL A 266 -16.22 3.93 1.23
C VAL A 266 -16.34 5.41 1.50
N GLU A 267 -15.82 6.24 0.60
CA GLU A 267 -16.22 7.64 0.52
C GLU A 267 -17.37 7.74 -0.47
N GLN A 268 -18.43 8.45 -0.10
CA GLN A 268 -19.65 8.57 -0.91
C GLN A 268 -20.08 10.03 -1.10
N ASP A 269 -20.68 10.33 -2.25
CA ASP A 269 -21.31 11.62 -2.51
C ASP A 269 -22.62 11.81 -1.71
N GLU A 270 -23.27 12.97 -1.82
CA GLU A 270 -24.52 13.28 -1.12
C GLU A 270 -25.68 12.31 -1.47
N GLU A 271 -25.60 11.64 -2.63
CA GLU A 271 -26.58 10.65 -3.07
C GLU A 271 -26.24 9.22 -2.62
N GLY A 272 -25.12 9.04 -1.90
CA GLY A 272 -24.65 7.77 -1.37
C GLY A 272 -23.90 6.91 -2.40
N ASN A 273 -23.58 7.43 -3.58
CA ASN A 273 -22.76 6.70 -4.54
C ASN A 273 -21.31 6.69 -4.09
N ALA A 274 -20.65 5.53 -4.16
CA ALA A 274 -19.22 5.46 -3.87
C ALA A 274 -18.41 6.30 -4.87
N VAL A 275 -17.56 7.17 -4.34
CA VAL A 275 -16.57 7.95 -5.07
C VAL A 275 -15.14 7.44 -4.85
N TYR A 276 -14.89 6.71 -3.76
CA TYR A 276 -13.64 5.99 -3.47
C TYR A 276 -13.94 4.76 -2.60
N VAL A 277 -13.21 3.66 -2.82
CA VAL A 277 -13.41 2.41 -2.07
C VAL A 277 -12.09 1.71 -1.78
N GLU A 278 -11.87 1.36 -0.51
CA GLU A 278 -10.79 0.48 -0.09
C GLU A 278 -11.29 -0.75 0.67
N HIS A 279 -10.65 -1.87 0.38
CA HIS A 279 -11.05 -3.18 0.89
C HIS A 279 -10.07 -3.69 1.93
N HIS A 280 -10.54 -3.79 3.18
CA HIS A 280 -9.78 -4.44 4.24
C HIS A 280 -9.64 -5.95 3.98
N ARG A 281 -8.42 -6.46 4.14
CA ARG A 281 -8.10 -7.90 4.12
C ARG A 281 -7.06 -8.15 5.19
N THR A 282 -7.31 -9.08 6.10
CA THR A 282 -6.27 -9.49 7.07
C THR A 282 -5.10 -10.17 6.33
N VAL A 283 -3.95 -10.32 6.99
CA VAL A 283 -2.81 -11.07 6.42
C VAL A 283 -3.25 -12.48 6.04
N GLY A 284 -4.03 -13.14 6.92
CA GLY A 284 -4.59 -14.46 6.64
C GLY A 284 -5.56 -14.49 5.46
N ASP A 285 -6.28 -13.40 5.18
CA ASP A 285 -7.12 -13.30 3.99
C ASP A 285 -6.27 -13.17 2.73
N ARG A 286 -5.21 -12.35 2.74
CA ARG A 286 -4.27 -12.23 1.60
C ARG A 286 -3.61 -13.57 1.26
N VAL A 287 -3.15 -14.32 2.27
CA VAL A 287 -2.60 -15.67 2.07
C VAL A 287 -3.65 -16.60 1.45
N ARG A 288 -4.89 -16.57 1.94
CA ARG A 288 -5.98 -17.37 1.37
C ARG A 288 -6.31 -16.97 -0.07
N ASP A 289 -6.29 -15.68 -0.38
CA ASP A 289 -6.56 -15.15 -1.72
C ASP A 289 -5.51 -15.66 -2.73
N VAL A 290 -4.23 -15.63 -2.36
CA VAL A 290 -3.11 -16.18 -3.17
C VAL A 290 -3.31 -17.68 -3.43
N VAL A 291 -3.59 -18.46 -2.38
CA VAL A 291 -3.81 -19.90 -2.49
C VAL A 291 -5.05 -20.22 -3.34
N ALA A 292 -6.16 -19.50 -3.14
CA ALA A 292 -7.40 -19.69 -3.89
C ALA A 292 -7.29 -19.32 -5.37
N ALA A 293 -6.33 -18.47 -5.73
CA ALA A 293 -5.99 -18.14 -7.11
C ALA A 293 -5.09 -19.20 -7.78
N GLY A 294 -4.54 -20.15 -7.01
CA GLY A 294 -3.64 -21.18 -7.52
C GLY A 294 -2.20 -20.70 -7.72
N LEU A 295 -1.81 -19.64 -7.01
CA LEU A 295 -0.41 -19.21 -6.87
C LEU A 295 0.17 -19.80 -5.59
N ARG A 296 1.48 -20.04 -5.58
CA ARG A 296 2.21 -20.44 -4.38
C ARG A 296 2.84 -19.22 -3.74
N LEU A 297 2.53 -18.95 -2.48
CA LEU A 297 3.24 -17.95 -1.69
C LEU A 297 4.64 -18.49 -1.36
N VAL A 298 5.66 -17.71 -1.67
CA VAL A 298 7.08 -18.06 -1.49
C VAL A 298 7.70 -17.27 -0.35
N ASP A 299 7.30 -16.00 -0.21
CA ASP A 299 7.78 -15.12 0.85
C ASP A 299 6.73 -14.07 1.22
N LEU A 300 6.86 -13.53 2.44
CA LEU A 300 6.08 -12.41 2.96
C LEU A 300 7.05 -11.47 3.69
N VAL A 301 7.26 -10.28 3.12
CA VAL A 301 8.19 -9.29 3.65
C VAL A 301 7.41 -8.14 4.29
N GLU A 302 7.80 -7.79 5.52
CA GLU A 302 7.30 -6.65 6.27
C GLU A 302 8.48 -5.70 6.52
N PRO A 303 8.69 -4.68 5.67
CA PRO A 303 9.85 -3.78 5.79
C PRO A 303 9.85 -3.03 7.12
N GLU A 304 11.02 -2.93 7.75
CA GLU A 304 11.22 -2.06 8.91
C GLU A 304 11.43 -0.61 8.48
N TRP A 305 11.01 0.33 9.31
CA TRP A 305 11.20 1.76 9.04
C TRP A 305 12.67 2.15 9.20
N PRO A 306 13.35 2.63 8.13
CA PRO A 306 14.77 2.88 8.22
C PRO A 306 15.07 4.20 8.94
N ALA A 307 16.20 4.25 9.64
CA ALA A 307 16.61 5.43 10.42
C ALA A 307 16.81 6.71 9.60
N TRP A 308 17.05 6.58 8.29
CA TRP A 308 17.22 7.74 7.39
C TRP A 308 15.89 8.36 6.96
N ASN A 309 14.78 7.63 7.05
CA ASN A 309 13.48 8.11 6.61
C ASN A 309 12.80 8.84 7.76
N THR A 310 12.75 10.17 7.68
CA THR A 310 12.13 11.05 8.68
C THR A 310 10.77 11.60 8.23
N SER A 311 10.22 11.10 7.11
CA SER A 311 8.99 11.61 6.52
C SER A 311 7.77 11.21 7.33
N GLU A 312 6.78 12.11 7.38
CA GLU A 312 5.48 11.85 8.00
C GLU A 312 4.37 12.24 7.03
N TRP A 313 3.44 11.32 6.79
CA TRP A 313 2.23 11.57 6.00
C TRP A 313 1.23 10.45 6.33
N GLY A 314 -0.07 10.76 6.38
CA GLY A 314 -1.11 9.80 6.79
C GLY A 314 -0.73 9.01 8.05
N GLY A 315 -0.98 7.70 8.06
CA GLY A 315 -0.57 6.78 9.12
C GLY A 315 0.91 6.37 9.11
N TRP A 316 1.77 6.99 8.30
CA TRP A 316 3.18 6.65 8.16
C TRP A 316 4.08 7.68 8.84
N SER A 317 4.95 7.22 9.73
CA SER A 317 5.91 8.06 10.45
C SER A 317 7.04 7.20 11.03
N PRO A 318 8.19 7.80 11.40
CA PRO A 318 9.21 7.08 12.17
C PRO A 318 8.67 6.54 13.49
N LEU A 319 7.77 7.26 14.15
CA LEU A 319 7.18 6.81 15.41
C LEU A 319 6.40 5.51 15.23
N ARG A 320 5.51 5.44 14.23
CA ARG A 320 4.67 4.27 13.98
C ARG A 320 5.46 3.13 13.34
N GLY A 321 6.27 3.44 12.35
CA GLY A 321 7.06 2.45 11.60
C GLY A 321 8.10 1.71 12.45
N ASN A 322 8.53 2.29 13.58
CA ASN A 322 9.39 1.60 14.56
C ASN A 322 8.63 0.67 15.51
N LEU A 323 7.29 0.68 15.49
CA LEU A 323 6.44 -0.08 16.42
C LEU A 323 5.58 -1.13 15.71
N ILE A 324 5.09 -0.80 14.52
CA ILE A 324 4.19 -1.65 13.73
C ILE A 324 4.55 -1.56 12.24
N PRO A 325 4.37 -2.64 11.46
CA PRO A 325 4.64 -2.63 10.03
C PRO A 325 3.69 -1.69 9.29
N GLY A 326 4.22 -0.91 8.34
CA GLY A 326 3.45 -0.04 7.44
C GLY A 326 3.06 -0.75 6.14
N SER A 327 3.92 -1.64 5.65
CA SER A 327 3.75 -2.40 4.40
C SER A 327 3.75 -3.91 4.61
N ALA A 328 3.06 -4.62 3.72
CA ALA A 328 3.18 -6.08 3.53
C ALA A 328 3.45 -6.38 2.06
N ILE A 329 4.49 -7.15 1.76
CA ILE A 329 4.90 -7.51 0.40
C ILE A 329 4.84 -9.03 0.25
N PHE A 330 4.08 -9.50 -0.74
CA PHE A 330 3.85 -10.92 -0.98
C PHE A 330 4.59 -11.35 -2.24
N VAL A 331 5.46 -12.35 -2.12
CA VAL A 331 6.19 -12.95 -3.24
C VAL A 331 5.53 -14.26 -3.60
N CYS A 332 5.01 -14.36 -4.82
CA CYS A 332 4.22 -15.49 -5.28
C CYS A 332 4.79 -16.08 -6.56
N GLU A 333 4.64 -17.38 -6.77
CA GLU A 333 5.04 -18.08 -7.99
C GLU A 333 3.86 -18.84 -8.61
N ARG A 334 3.85 -18.91 -9.93
CA ARG A 334 2.99 -19.81 -10.69
C ARG A 334 3.74 -21.12 -10.91
N ASP A 335 3.31 -22.17 -10.21
CA ASP A 335 3.73 -23.55 -10.52
C ASP A 335 3.16 -24.02 -11.88
#